data_AF-A0A6S6XJI7-F1
#
_entry.id   AF-A0A6S6XJI7-F1
#
_cell.length_a   1.000
_cell.length_b   1.000
_cell.length_c   1.000
_cell.angle_alpha   90.00
_cell.angle_beta   90.00
_cell.angle_gamma   90.00
#
_symmetry.space_group_name_H-M   'P 1'
#
loop_
_entity.id
_entity.type
_entity.pdbx_description
1 polymer ?
#
loop_
_entity_poly.entity_id
_entity_poly.type
_entity_poly.pdbx_seq_one_letter_code
_entity_poly.pdbx_strand_id
1 'polypeptide(L)'
;MKTVNQLILDCVAKVLRINETTDAQISISVTGHINALECDGYKHGYYKGTKKIINGETYYESDYSPLKDFPCGWIRLNTEDTESQLRALLESLNTLEKELLTKEAK
;
A
#
# COMPACT_ATOMS: atom_id res chain seq x y z
N MET A 1 -7.52 -5.04 -19.93
CA MET A 1 -8.29 -4.07 -19.12
C MET A 1 -9.18 -4.72 -18.06
N LYS A 2 -10.11 -5.65 -18.39
CA LYS A 2 -11.00 -6.24 -17.36
C LYS A 2 -10.24 -6.88 -16.18
N THR A 3 -9.18 -7.65 -16.46
CA THR A 3 -8.32 -8.26 -15.44
C THR A 3 -7.58 -7.23 -14.59
N VAL A 4 -6.96 -6.23 -15.22
CA VAL A 4 -6.26 -5.12 -14.54
C VAL A 4 -7.22 -4.36 -13.61
N ASN A 5 -8.41 -4.01 -14.09
CA ASN A 5 -9.41 -3.31 -13.27
C ASN A 5 -9.85 -4.15 -12.07
N GLN A 6 -10.05 -5.46 -12.26
CA GLN A 6 -10.37 -6.36 -11.17
C GLN A 6 -9.23 -6.41 -10.13
N LEU A 7 -7.99 -6.53 -10.57
CA LEU A 7 -6.83 -6.54 -9.67
C LEU A 7 -6.66 -5.24 -8.88
N ILE A 8 -6.94 -4.09 -9.50
CA ILE A 8 -6.97 -2.80 -8.79
C ILE A 8 -8.03 -2.84 -7.68
N LEU A 9 -9.25 -3.28 -8.01
CA LEU A 9 -10.33 -3.41 -7.03
C LEU A 9 -9.99 -4.39 -5.91
N ASP A 10 -9.33 -5.50 -6.23
CA ASP A 10 -8.91 -6.50 -5.24
C ASP A 10 -7.85 -5.90 -4.29
N CYS A 11 -6.90 -5.11 -4.80
CA CYS A 11 -5.92 -4.39 -3.98
C CYS A 11 -6.60 -3.36 -3.07
N VAL A 12 -7.54 -2.58 -3.60
CA VAL A 12 -8.29 -1.57 -2.83
C VAL A 12 -9.12 -2.24 -1.73
N ALA A 13 -9.86 -3.30 -2.05
CA ALA A 13 -10.64 -4.06 -1.09
C ALA A 13 -9.75 -4.65 0.02
N LYS A 14 -8.54 -5.13 -0.34
CA LYS A 14 -7.58 -5.65 0.63
C LYS A 14 -7.08 -4.55 1.57
N VAL A 15 -6.72 -3.37 1.06
CA VAL A 15 -6.30 -2.23 1.89
C VAL A 15 -7.42 -1.80 2.84
N LEU A 16 -8.66 -1.68 2.35
CA LEU A 16 -9.81 -1.35 3.19
C LEU A 16 -9.97 -2.34 4.34
N ARG A 17 -9.91 -3.65 4.03
CA ARG A 17 -9.99 -4.71 5.03
C ARG A 17 -8.89 -4.59 6.10
N ILE A 18 -7.64 -4.40 5.68
CA ILE A 18 -6.51 -4.22 6.60
C ILE A 18 -6.75 -3.03 7.54
N ASN A 19 -7.16 -1.89 7.01
CA ASN A 19 -7.40 -0.68 7.81
C ASN A 19 -8.63 -0.81 8.74
N GLU A 20 -9.62 -1.63 8.37
CA GLU A 20 -10.82 -1.87 9.20
C GLU A 20 -10.58 -2.89 10.32
N THR A 21 -9.66 -3.85 10.12
CA THR A 21 -9.46 -4.96 11.05
C THR A 21 -8.17 -4.89 11.85
N THR A 22 -7.36 -3.84 11.68
CA THR A 22 -6.07 -3.67 12.37
C THR A 22 -5.82 -2.19 12.67
N ASP A 23 -4.79 -1.90 13.47
CA ASP A 23 -4.32 -0.53 13.71
C ASP A 23 -3.61 0.12 12.50
N ALA A 24 -3.45 -0.60 11.38
CA ALA A 24 -2.75 -0.09 10.22
C ALA A 24 -3.51 1.05 9.52
N GLN A 25 -2.74 1.92 8.87
CA GLN A 25 -3.24 3.02 8.05
C GLN A 25 -2.52 3.00 6.72
N ILE A 26 -3.06 2.23 5.78
CA ILE A 26 -2.52 2.05 4.43
C ILE A 26 -3.32 2.91 3.45
N SER A 27 -2.61 3.65 2.61
CA SER A 27 -3.15 4.43 1.51
C SER A 27 -2.99 3.67 0.20
N ILE A 28 -4.01 3.70 -0.64
CA ILE A 28 -3.95 3.24 -2.03
C ILE A 28 -4.68 4.23 -2.89
N SER A 29 -4.04 4.69 -3.97
CA SER A 29 -4.57 5.75 -4.80
C SER A 29 -4.30 5.47 -6.28
N VAL A 30 -5.23 5.90 -7.14
CA VAL A 30 -5.09 5.85 -8.59
C VAL A 30 -4.98 7.27 -9.11
N THR A 31 -3.79 7.64 -9.58
CA THR A 31 -3.49 8.99 -10.06
C THR A 31 -3.76 9.08 -11.56
N GLY A 32 -4.89 9.70 -11.92
CA GLY A 32 -5.34 9.84 -13.30
C GLY A 32 -4.40 10.66 -14.20
N HIS A 33 -3.65 11.63 -13.64
CA HIS A 33 -2.66 12.42 -14.39
C HIS A 33 -1.61 11.51 -15.03
N ILE A 34 -0.99 10.61 -14.26
CA ILE A 34 0.10 9.75 -14.72
C ILE A 34 -0.38 8.34 -15.08
N ASN A 35 -1.68 8.08 -14.94
CA ASN A 35 -2.31 6.78 -15.09
C ASN A 35 -1.53 5.69 -14.31
N ALA A 36 -1.35 5.92 -13.02
CA ALA A 36 -0.58 5.05 -12.14
C ALA A 36 -1.31 4.76 -10.83
N LEU A 37 -0.89 3.70 -10.15
CA LEU A 37 -1.34 3.34 -8.81
C LEU A 37 -0.17 3.45 -7.84
N GLU A 38 -0.43 4.09 -6.70
CA GLU A 38 0.49 4.19 -5.56
C GLU A 38 -0.11 3.48 -4.35
N CYS A 39 0.77 2.95 -3.49
CA CYS A 39 0.39 2.26 -2.27
C CYS A 39 1.52 2.37 -1.25
N ASP A 40 1.20 2.91 -0.07
CA ASP A 40 2.11 3.09 1.06
C ASP A 40 1.31 3.18 2.37
N GLY A 41 2.00 3.28 3.51
CA GLY A 41 1.35 3.59 4.78
C GLY A 41 2.07 3.05 6.01
N TYR A 42 1.29 2.93 7.08
CA TYR A 42 1.79 2.70 8.42
C TYR A 42 1.20 1.41 8.99
N LYS A 43 2.03 0.38 9.18
CA LYS A 43 1.63 -0.92 9.73
C LYS A 43 1.02 -0.83 11.13
N HIS A 44 1.40 0.19 11.90
CA HIS A 44 1.00 0.38 13.29
C HIS A 44 0.17 1.67 13.49
N GLY A 45 -0.24 2.32 12.41
CA GLY A 45 -0.90 3.61 12.42
C GLY A 45 0.08 4.79 12.45
N TYR A 46 -0.33 5.91 11.86
CA TYR A 46 0.49 7.10 11.61
C TYR A 46 1.24 7.58 12.86
N TYR A 47 0.54 7.78 13.97
CA TYR A 47 1.11 8.34 15.19
C TYR A 47 2.05 7.40 15.96
N LYS A 48 2.12 6.11 15.58
CA LYS A 48 3.02 5.11 16.19
C LYS A 48 4.31 4.89 15.37
N GLY A 49 4.43 5.51 14.18
CA GLY A 49 5.59 5.39 13.31
C GLY A 49 6.85 6.11 13.80
N THR A 50 7.96 5.88 13.12
CA THR A 50 9.22 6.61 13.37
C THR A 50 9.04 8.08 13.06
N LYS A 51 9.40 8.94 14.01
CA LYS A 51 9.30 10.39 13.86
C LYS A 51 10.51 10.96 13.12
N LYS A 52 10.25 11.94 12.26
CA LYS A 52 11.24 12.74 11.55
C LYS A 52 10.89 14.21 11.69
N ILE A 53 11.87 15.04 12.00
CA ILE A 53 11.68 16.49 12.07
C ILE A 53 12.18 17.11 10.76
N ILE A 54 11.29 17.77 10.02
CA ILE A 54 11.62 18.51 8.79
C ILE A 54 11.12 19.94 8.98
N ASN A 55 12.01 20.92 8.86
CA ASN A 55 11.68 22.35 9.02
C ASN A 55 10.96 22.71 10.33
N GLY A 56 11.22 21.97 11.41
CA GLY A 56 10.58 22.18 12.72
C GLY A 56 9.22 21.48 12.90
N GLU A 57 8.71 20.81 11.86
CA GLU A 57 7.48 20.03 11.92
C GLU A 57 7.78 18.54 12.09
N THR A 58 6.92 17.83 12.81
CA THR A 58 7.02 16.38 13.01
C THR A 58 6.26 15.65 11.92
N TYR A 59 6.98 14.82 11.18
CA TYR A 59 6.47 13.88 10.21
C TYR A 59 6.68 12.46 10.73
N TYR A 60 5.84 11.54 10.29
CA TYR A 60 6.00 10.12 10.58
C TYR A 60 6.42 9.41 9.29
N GLU A 61 7.44 8.57 9.38
CA GLU A 61 7.93 7.79 8.23
C GLU A 61 7.06 6.55 8.02
N SER A 62 6.64 6.34 6.77
CA SER A 62 5.91 5.15 6.32
C SER A 62 6.76 3.90 6.50
N ASP A 63 6.27 2.91 7.25
CA ASP A 63 6.94 1.62 7.48
C ASP A 63 6.38 0.48 6.58
N TYR A 64 5.40 0.80 5.74
CA TYR A 64 4.93 -0.02 4.63
C TYR A 64 5.04 0.74 3.31
N SER A 65 5.89 0.26 2.40
CA SER A 65 6.00 0.80 1.05
C SER A 65 6.29 -0.36 0.07
N PRO A 66 5.24 -1.11 -0.33
CA PRO A 66 5.40 -2.31 -1.16
C PRO A 66 5.91 -2.01 -2.56
N LEU A 67 5.85 -0.75 -2.98
CA LEU A 67 6.29 -0.29 -4.30
C LEU A 67 7.65 0.42 -4.27
N LYS A 68 8.35 0.47 -3.12
CA LYS A 68 9.63 1.18 -2.99
C LYS A 68 10.70 0.73 -3.98
N ASP A 69 10.67 -0.55 -4.36
CA ASP A 69 11.65 -1.17 -5.25
C ASP A 69 11.23 -1.04 -6.73
N PHE A 70 10.06 -0.46 -7.00
CA PHE A 70 9.61 -0.16 -8.35
C PHE A 70 10.31 1.12 -8.83
N PRO A 71 10.68 1.21 -10.12
CA PRO A 71 11.51 2.31 -10.64
C PRO A 71 11.03 3.74 -10.34
N CYS A 72 9.75 3.91 -9.99
CA CYS A 72 9.16 5.20 -9.68
C CYS A 72 8.28 5.19 -8.41
N GLY A 73 8.28 4.12 -7.60
CA GLY A 73 7.40 4.03 -6.43
C GLY A 73 5.90 3.84 -6.75
N TRP A 74 5.55 3.62 -8.02
CA TRP A 74 4.17 3.41 -8.48
C TRP A 74 4.09 2.35 -9.57
N ILE A 75 2.90 1.82 -9.79
CA ILE A 75 2.56 0.90 -10.88
C ILE A 75 1.94 1.72 -12.01
N ARG A 76 2.57 1.77 -13.19
CA ARG A 76 1.93 2.34 -14.38
C ARG A 76 0.83 1.41 -14.87
N LEU A 77 -0.34 1.95 -15.19
CA LEU A 77 -1.52 1.16 -15.60
C LEU A 77 -1.64 0.96 -17.11
N ASN A 78 -0.65 1.42 -17.88
CA ASN A 78 -0.59 1.35 -19.34
C ASN A 78 0.67 0.62 -19.85
N THR A 79 1.27 -0.24 -19.03
CA THR A 79 2.44 -1.04 -19.40
C THR A 79 2.08 -2.52 -19.49
N GLU A 80 2.92 -3.31 -20.17
CA GLU A 80 2.70 -4.76 -20.29
C GLU A 80 2.83 -5.47 -18.94
N ASP A 81 3.66 -4.92 -18.04
CA ASP A 81 3.89 -5.46 -16.69
C ASP A 81 2.79 -5.11 -15.68
N THR A 82 1.81 -4.28 -16.03
CA THR A 82 0.78 -3.81 -15.06
C THR A 82 0.12 -4.97 -14.32
N GLU A 83 -0.21 -6.06 -15.01
CA GLU A 83 -0.88 -7.21 -14.39
C GLU A 83 0.02 -7.92 -13.36
N SER A 84 1.27 -8.21 -13.72
CA SER A 84 2.21 -8.91 -12.82
C SER A 84 2.53 -8.05 -11.59
N GLN A 85 2.68 -6.75 -11.79
CA GLN A 85 2.91 -5.76 -10.76
C GLN A 85 1.74 -5.67 -9.77
N LEU A 86 0.50 -5.64 -10.25
CA LEU A 86 -0.70 -5.64 -9.40
C LEU A 86 -0.84 -6.95 -8.62
N ARG A 87 -0.51 -8.10 -9.23
CA ARG A 87 -0.50 -9.39 -8.51
C ARG A 87 0.54 -9.40 -7.39
N ALA A 88 1.73 -8.87 -7.63
CA ALA A 88 2.77 -8.75 -6.61
C ALA A 88 2.34 -7.82 -5.46
N LEU A 89 1.69 -6.69 -5.77
CA LEU A 89 1.12 -5.80 -4.76
C LEU A 89 0.05 -6.51 -3.91
N LEU A 90 -0.88 -7.23 -4.54
CA LEU A 90 -1.92 -7.98 -3.83
C LEU A 90 -1.32 -9.03 -2.89
N GLU A 91 -0.27 -9.73 -3.32
CA GLU A 91 0.42 -10.72 -2.47
C GLU A 91 1.16 -10.06 -1.29
N SER A 92 1.77 -8.89 -1.51
CA SER A 92 2.36 -8.09 -0.44
C SER A 92 1.31 -7.67 0.60
N LEU A 93 0.14 -7.23 0.14
CA LEU A 93 -0.98 -6.85 1.01
C LEU A 93 -1.54 -8.07 1.78
N ASN A 94 -1.69 -9.23 1.13
CA ASN A 94 -2.07 -10.47 1.80
C ASN A 94 -1.06 -10.89 2.88
N THR A 95 0.23 -10.71 2.60
CA THR A 95 1.30 -10.99 3.58
C THR A 95 1.22 -10.04 4.77
N LEU A 96 1.00 -8.74 4.51
CA LEU A 96 0.82 -7.73 5.56
C LEU A 96 -0.39 -8.05 6.45
N GLU A 97 -1.55 -8.34 5.87
CA GLU A 97 -2.76 -8.68 6.62
C GLU A 97 -2.51 -9.86 7.57
N LYS A 98 -1.89 -10.94 7.08
CA LYS A 98 -1.53 -12.10 7.90
C LYS A 98 -0.56 -11.74 9.03
N GLU A 99 0.46 -10.92 8.75
CA GLU A 99 1.44 -10.45 9.74
C GLU A 99 0.75 -9.68 10.88
N LEU A 100 -0.16 -8.77 10.56
CA LEU A 100 -0.83 -7.92 11.54
C LEU A 100 -1.82 -8.71 12.40
N LEU A 101 -2.67 -9.54 11.78
CA LEU A 101 -3.65 -10.34 12.51
C LEU A 101 -3.01 -11.40 13.42
N THR A 102 -1.83 -11.92 13.08
CA THR A 102 -1.11 -12.86 13.95
C THR A 102 -0.39 -12.18 15.12
N LYS A 103 -0.08 -10.89 15.01
CA LYS A 103 0.50 -10.10 16.10
C LYS A 103 -0.54 -9.63 17.11
N GLU A 104 -1.75 -9.30 16.67
CA GLU A 104 -2.86 -8.90 17.57
C GLU A 104 -3.44 -10.07 18.37
N ALA A 105 -3.23 -11.32 17.91
CA ALA A 105 -3.69 -12.52 18.61
C ALA A 105 -2.78 -12.96 19.80
N LYS A 106 -1.72 -12.20 20.11
CA LYS A 106 -0.76 -12.48 21.20
C LYS A 106 -0.76 -11.39 22.25
#